data_AF-A0A062IIT9-F1
#
_entry.id   AF-A0A062IIT9-F1
#
_cell.length_a   1.000
_cell.length_b   1.000
_cell.length_c   1.000
_cell.angle_alpha   90.00
_cell.angle_beta   90.00
_cell.angle_gamma   90.00
#
_symmetry.space_group_name_H-M   'P 1'
#
loop_
_entity.id
_entity.type
_entity.pdbx_description
1 polymer ?
#
loop_
_entity_poly.entity_id
_entity_poly.type
_entity_poly.pdbx_seq_one_letter_code
_entity_poly.pdbx_strand_id
1 'polypeptide(L)' 'MQLCANACQLCAAECSKHEHEHCQVCAKACLACAQACQAYRA' A
#
# COMPACT_ATOMS: atom_id res chain seq x y z
N MET A 1 -11.19 -8.52 -1.99
CA MET A 1 -10.24 -7.40 -1.96
C MET A 1 -10.04 -6.66 -0.63
N GLN A 2 -10.86 -6.78 0.44
CA GLN A 2 -10.50 -6.16 1.75
C GLN A 2 -9.19 -6.69 2.30
N LEU A 3 -8.97 -8.01 2.28
CA LEU A 3 -7.73 -8.59 2.79
C LEU A 3 -6.50 -8.00 2.08
N CYS A 4 -6.56 -7.90 0.75
CA CYS A 4 -5.52 -7.26 -0.05
C CYS A 4 -5.36 -5.77 0.32
N ALA A 5 -6.45 -5.01 0.37
CA ALA A 5 -6.41 -3.59 0.73
C ALA A 5 -5.76 -3.34 2.11
N ASN A 6 -6.14 -4.14 3.11
CA ASN A 6 -5.59 -4.02 4.46
C ASN A 6 -4.10 -4.41 4.50
N ALA A 7 -3.72 -5.50 3.82
CA ALA A 7 -2.32 -5.92 3.74
C ALA A 7 -1.45 -4.84 3.04
N CYS A 8 -1.96 -4.26 1.95
CA CYS A 8 -1.28 -3.17 1.24
C CYS A 8 -1.18 -1.89 2.08
N GLN A 9 -2.20 -1.54 2.87
CA GLN A 9 -2.12 -0.40 3.79
C GLN A 9 -1.06 -0.61 4.88
N LEU A 10 -0.99 -1.81 5.48
CA LEU A 10 0.03 -2.13 6.48
C LEU A 10 1.44 -2.11 5.88
N CYS A 11 1.61 -2.66 4.68
CA CYS A 11 2.88 -2.63 3.97
C CYS A 11 3.31 -1.19 3.66
N ALA A 12 2.41 -0.36 3.13
CA ALA A 12 2.70 1.04 2.84
C ALA A 12 3.09 1.84 4.10
N ALA A 13 2.40 1.59 5.22
CA ALA A 13 2.67 2.23 6.50
C ALA A 13 4.02 1.83 7.11
N GLU A 14 4.49 0.60 6.84
CA GLU A 14 5.81 0.17 7.30
C GLU A 14 6.91 0.69 6.38
N CYS A 15 6.77 0.53 5.07
CA CYS A 15 7.77 0.98 4.10
C CYS A 15 7.98 2.50 4.14
N SER A 16 6.96 3.30 4.46
CA SER A 16 7.08 4.75 4.56
C SER A 16 7.95 5.23 5.72
N LYS A 17 8.19 4.38 6.74
CA LYS A 17 9.09 4.69 7.87
C LYS A 17 10.57 4.66 7.51
N HIS A 18 10.91 4.09 6.35
CA HIS A 18 12.29 3.95 5.90
C HIS A 18 12.63 4.99 4.83
N GLU A 19 13.73 5.73 5.02
CA GLU A 19 14.13 6.82 4.11
C GLU A 19 14.84 6.36 2.83
N HIS A 20 14.91 5.04 2.57
CA HIS A 20 15.47 4.52 1.34
C HIS A 20 14.51 4.70 0.16
N GLU A 21 15.07 5.05 -1.01
CA GLU A 21 14.29 5.28 -2.23
C GLU A 21 13.38 4.10 -2.59
N HIS A 22 13.92 2.87 -2.55
CA HIS A 22 13.15 1.67 -2.86
C HIS A 22 11.98 1.43 -1.88
N CYS A 23 12.15 1.76 -0.60
CA CYS A 23 11.07 1.68 0.38
C CYS A 23 9.98 2.72 0.08
N GLN A 24 10.35 3.93 -0.32
CA GLN A 24 9.38 4.98 -0.70
C GLN A 24 8.61 4.61 -1.97
N VAL A 25 9.27 4.00 -2.96
CA VAL A 25 8.62 3.46 -4.17
C VAL A 25 7.63 2.34 -3.79
N CYS A 26 8.05 1.41 -2.93
CA CYS A 26 7.20 0.33 -2.45
C CYS A 26 5.95 0.86 -1.73
N ALA A 27 6.12 1.82 -0.81
CA ALA A 27 5.01 2.43 -0.08
C ALA A 27 3.97 3.08 -1.00
N LYS A 28 4.42 3.84 -2.01
CA LYS A 28 3.54 4.45 -3.02
C LYS A 28 2.77 3.40 -3.83
N ALA A 29 3.44 2.35 -4.28
CA ALA A 29 2.82 1.27 -5.05
C ALA A 29 1.77 0.51 -4.21
N CYS A 30 2.07 0.22 -2.95
CA CYS A 30 1.13 -0.44 -2.05
C CYS A 30 -0.09 0.44 -1.74
N LEU A 31 0.10 1.76 -1.56
CA LEU A 31 -1.02 2.67 -1.35
C LEU A 31 -1.97 2.71 -2.57
N ALA A 32 -1.41 2.76 -3.78
CA ALA A 32 -2.18 2.71 -5.03
C ALA A 32 -2.94 1.38 -5.17
N CYS A 33 -2.30 0.26 -4.82
CA CYS A 33 -2.95 -1.06 -4.82
C CYS A 33 -4.12 -1.13 -3.83
N ALA A 34 -3.95 -0.59 -2.61
CA ALA A 34 -5.00 -0.58 -1.60
C ALA A 34 -6.23 0.21 -2.07
N GLN A 35 -6.00 1.39 -2.67
CA GLN A 35 -7.06 2.23 -3.23
C GLN A 35 -7.81 1.51 -4.36
N ALA A 36 -7.09 0.87 -5.28
CA ALA A 36 -7.70 0.09 -6.36
C ALA A 36 -8.53 -1.09 -5.81
N CYS A 37 -8.03 -1.78 -4.79
CA CYS A 37 -8.75 -2.88 -4.13
C CYS A 37 -10.03 -2.41 -3.43
N GLN A 38 -10.01 -1.24 -2.82
CA GLN A 38 -11.20 -0.63 -2.19
C GLN A 38 -12.21 -0.21 -3.25
N ALA A 39 -11.76 0.47 -4.32
CA ALA A 39 -12.62 0.90 -5.42
C ALA A 39 -13.26 -0.27 -6.16
N TYR A 40 -12.53 -1.38 -6.37
CA TYR A 40 -13.06 -2.59 -7.00
C TYR A 40 -14.19 -3.26 -6.20
N ARG A 41 -14.30 -2.96 -4.90
CA ARG A 41 -15.33 -3.51 -4.00
C ARG A 41 -16.51 -2.57 -3.73
N ALA A 42 -16.44 -1.32 -4.17
CA ALA A 42 -17.56 -0.37 -4.13
C ALA A 42 -18.56 -0.70 -5.25
#